data_AF-A0A2V8RNG5-F1
#
_entry.id   AF-A0A2V8RNG5-F1
#
_cell.length_a   1.000
_cell.length_b   1.000
_cell.length_c   1.000
_cell.angle_alpha   90.00
_cell.angle_beta   90.00
_cell.angle_gamma   90.00
#
_symmetry.space_group_name_H-M   'P 1'
#
loop_
_entity.id
_entity.type
_entity.pdbx_description
1 polymer ?
#
loop_
_entity_poly.entity_id
_entity_poly.type
_entity_poly.pdbx_seq_one_letter_code
_entity_poly.pdbx_strand_id
1 'polypeptide(L)'
;MSQAELEPDHYETLGVDAEAARREIERRYKRLAAEHHPDRGGDEERMKSLNAAYRVLGDESRRAAYDATRQQPAAVGREFVPASSPSATADALGGRLAGAALCTFGGTVLLLLVRVHYVIFLWPLAMLGLAVMGFGVWMAHAALAYARAGFAPTHLARRTAWAQETAFWSVVAGGLYGLYLLLTTL
;
A
#
# COMPACT_ATOMS: atom_id res chain seq x y z
N MET A 1 -44.03 -7.10 -3.23
CA MET A 1 -43.62 -7.02 -1.81
C MET A 1 -42.54 -5.96 -1.76
N SER A 2 -42.88 -4.80 -1.19
CA SER A 2 -42.12 -3.55 -1.32
C SER A 2 -40.85 -3.63 -0.45
N GLN A 3 -39.74 -3.08 -0.93
CA GLN A 3 -38.46 -2.99 -0.19
C GLN A 3 -38.54 -2.18 1.13
N ALA A 4 -39.74 -1.75 1.54
CA ALA A 4 -40.03 -1.15 2.84
C ALA A 4 -40.22 -2.18 3.98
N GLU A 5 -40.35 -3.49 3.69
CA GLU A 5 -40.58 -4.52 4.72
C GLU A 5 -39.30 -5.10 5.37
N LEU A 6 -38.10 -4.62 5.02
CA LEU A 6 -36.84 -5.25 5.46
C LEU A 6 -35.85 -4.32 6.19
N GLU A 7 -36.22 -3.08 6.50
CA GLU A 7 -35.41 -2.24 7.38
C GLU A 7 -36.17 -1.98 8.69
N PRO A 8 -35.69 -2.48 9.85
CA PRO A 8 -36.41 -2.37 11.11
C PRO A 8 -36.56 -0.91 11.50
N ASP A 9 -37.81 -0.46 11.68
CA ASP A 9 -38.12 0.89 12.12
C ASP A 9 -37.40 1.17 13.46
N HIS A 10 -36.82 2.37 13.60
CA HIS A 10 -36.14 2.76 14.84
C HIS A 10 -37.10 2.78 16.04
N TYR A 11 -38.39 3.07 15.81
CA TYR A 11 -39.42 3.03 16.84
C TYR A 11 -39.70 1.58 17.30
N GLU A 12 -39.80 0.65 16.35
CA GLU A 12 -39.97 -0.79 16.62
C GLU A 12 -38.75 -1.38 17.32
N THR A 13 -37.54 -0.97 16.90
CA THR A 13 -36.27 -1.42 17.51
C THR A 13 -36.17 -1.06 18.99
N LEU A 14 -36.71 0.09 19.41
CA LEU A 14 -36.77 0.51 20.82
C LEU A 14 -38.06 0.08 21.54
N GLY A 15 -39.04 -0.48 20.82
CA GLY A 15 -40.35 -0.86 21.35
C GLY A 15 -41.13 0.33 21.91
N VAL A 16 -41.10 1.47 21.21
CA VAL A 16 -41.75 2.72 21.59
C VAL A 16 -42.68 3.20 20.49
N ASP A 17 -43.73 3.92 20.88
CA ASP A 17 -44.66 4.52 19.93
C ASP A 17 -44.02 5.70 19.18
N ALA A 18 -44.49 5.98 17.96
CA ALA A 18 -44.06 7.13 17.17
C ALA A 18 -44.39 8.47 17.84
N GLU A 19 -45.35 8.51 18.76
CA GLU A 19 -45.71 9.67 19.59
C GLU A 19 -45.00 9.69 20.95
N ALA A 20 -44.13 8.71 21.25
CA ALA A 20 -43.48 8.60 22.55
C ALA A 20 -42.65 9.85 22.89
N ALA A 21 -42.75 10.32 24.13
CA ALA A 21 -41.95 11.45 24.61
C ALA A 21 -40.46 11.07 24.69
N ARG A 22 -39.57 12.04 24.46
CA ARG A 22 -38.10 11.82 24.54
C ARG A 22 -37.64 11.12 25.82
N ARG A 23 -38.25 11.48 26.96
CA ARG A 23 -37.96 10.84 28.25
C ARG A 23 -38.32 9.35 28.27
N GLU A 24 -39.35 8.94 27.54
CA GLU A 24 -39.73 7.53 27.42
C GLU A 24 -38.76 6.75 26.54
N ILE A 25 -38.37 7.33 25.40
CA ILE A 25 -37.35 6.77 24.50
C ILE A 25 -36.03 6.54 25.25
N GLU A 26 -35.59 7.52 26.04
CA GLU A 26 -34.37 7.41 26.85
C GLU A 26 -34.48 6.33 27.94
N ARG A 27 -35.62 6.24 28.65
CA ARG A 27 -35.84 5.19 29.65
C ARG A 27 -35.83 3.79 29.04
N ARG A 28 -36.47 3.64 27.87
CA ARG A 28 -36.57 2.37 27.14
C ARG A 28 -35.20 1.92 26.63
N TYR A 29 -34.46 2.84 26.01
CA TYR A 29 -33.08 2.60 25.58
C TYR A 29 -32.18 2.17 26.74
N LYS A 30 -32.17 2.90 27.87
CA LYS A 30 -31.32 2.57 29.02
C LYS A 30 -31.61 1.18 29.59
N ARG A 31 -32.87 0.76 29.59
CA ARG A 31 -33.26 -0.57 30.06
C ARG A 31 -32.79 -1.67 29.11
N LEU A 32 -33.06 -1.51 27.81
CA LEU A 32 -32.65 -2.47 26.78
C LEU A 32 -31.12 -2.56 26.64
N ALA A 33 -30.42 -1.43 26.78
CA ALA A 33 -28.95 -1.40 26.77
C ALA A 33 -28.34 -2.08 28.00
N ALA A 34 -28.98 -2.00 29.17
CA ALA A 34 -28.52 -2.72 30.36
C ALA A 34 -28.69 -4.24 30.23
N GLU A 35 -29.76 -4.67 29.54
CA GLU A 35 -30.12 -6.08 29.30
C GLU A 35 -29.25 -6.71 28.20
N HIS A 36 -28.98 -5.99 27.11
CA HIS A 36 -28.18 -6.48 25.99
C HIS A 36 -26.70 -6.06 26.04
N HIS A 37 -26.18 -5.66 27.20
CA HIS A 37 -24.79 -5.25 27.33
C HIS A 37 -23.82 -6.41 27.05
N PRO A 38 -22.81 -6.24 26.18
CA PRO A 38 -21.87 -7.32 25.84
C PRO A 38 -21.13 -7.87 27.07
N ASP A 39 -20.78 -7.01 28.03
CA ASP A 39 -20.13 -7.43 29.29
C ASP A 39 -21.02 -8.30 30.21
N ARG A 40 -22.34 -8.35 29.95
CA ARG A 40 -23.29 -9.19 30.70
C ARG A 40 -23.75 -10.43 29.90
N GLY A 41 -23.07 -10.74 28.80
CA GLY A 41 -23.42 -11.85 27.91
C GLY A 41 -24.56 -11.53 26.93
N GLY A 42 -24.81 -10.25 26.67
CA GLY A 42 -25.79 -9.78 25.70
C GLY A 42 -25.29 -9.87 24.25
N ASP A 43 -26.25 -9.75 23.32
CA ASP A 43 -26.00 -9.79 21.88
C ASP A 43 -25.50 -8.43 21.36
N GLU A 44 -24.28 -8.42 20.82
CA GLU A 44 -23.63 -7.21 20.27
C GLU A 44 -24.40 -6.64 19.07
N GLU A 45 -25.03 -7.48 18.26
CA GLU A 45 -25.80 -7.03 17.09
C GLU A 45 -27.06 -6.28 17.52
N ARG A 46 -27.74 -6.78 18.57
CA ARG A 46 -28.87 -6.09 19.18
C ARG A 46 -28.45 -4.78 19.84
N MET A 47 -27.30 -4.74 20.51
CA MET A 47 -26.80 -3.49 21.07
C MET A 47 -26.53 -2.45 19.98
N LYS A 48 -25.96 -2.86 18.84
CA LYS A 48 -25.72 -1.98 17.68
C LYS A 48 -27.01 -1.40 17.12
N SER A 49 -28.07 -2.21 16.97
CA SER A 49 -29.37 -1.73 16.47
C SER A 49 -30.05 -0.75 17.46
N LEU A 50 -30.00 -1.04 18.76
CA LEU A 50 -30.50 -0.14 19.81
C LEU A 50 -29.78 1.21 19.83
N ASN A 51 -28.45 1.20 19.68
CA ASN A 51 -27.64 2.41 19.61
C ASN A 51 -27.94 3.24 18.35
N ALA A 52 -28.13 2.57 17.21
CA ALA A 52 -28.50 3.23 15.95
C ALA A 52 -29.88 3.91 16.08
N ALA A 53 -30.87 3.22 16.63
CA ALA A 53 -32.21 3.76 16.85
C ALA A 53 -32.19 4.95 17.83
N TYR A 54 -31.47 4.85 18.95
CA TYR A 54 -31.37 5.95 19.92
C TYR A 54 -30.62 7.17 19.36
N ARG A 55 -29.63 6.97 18.49
CA ARG A 55 -28.89 8.07 17.84
C ARG A 55 -29.77 8.94 16.95
N VAL A 56 -30.83 8.35 16.37
CA VAL A 56 -31.80 9.03 15.51
C VAL A 56 -32.96 9.59 16.33
N LEU A 57 -33.54 8.79 17.23
CA LEU A 57 -34.74 9.16 17.99
C LEU A 57 -34.48 9.96 19.28
N GLY A 58 -33.24 9.95 19.78
CA GLY A 58 -32.86 10.61 21.04
C GLY A 58 -32.67 12.12 20.93
N ASP A 59 -32.52 12.65 19.71
CA ASP A 59 -32.41 14.07 19.39
C ASP A 59 -33.63 14.52 18.59
N GLU A 60 -34.26 15.62 19.02
CA GLU A 60 -35.49 16.15 18.41
C GLU A 60 -35.28 16.58 16.95
N SER A 61 -34.12 17.15 16.62
CA SER A 61 -33.79 17.56 15.24
C SER A 61 -33.63 16.35 14.31
N ARG A 62 -33.01 15.28 14.81
CA ARG A 62 -32.79 14.04 14.04
C ARG A 62 -34.05 13.23 13.91
N ARG A 63 -34.87 13.19 14.95
CA ARG A 63 -36.20 12.57 14.94
C ARG A 63 -37.10 13.28 13.93
N ALA A 64 -37.14 14.60 13.92
CA ALA A 64 -37.91 15.36 12.94
C ALA A 64 -37.45 15.08 11.50
N ALA A 65 -36.14 14.98 11.25
CA ALA A 65 -35.61 14.62 9.93
C ALA A 65 -35.97 13.18 9.52
N TYR A 66 -35.95 12.25 10.48
CA TYR A 66 -36.35 10.85 10.27
C TYR A 66 -37.85 10.74 9.94
N ASP A 67 -38.70 11.39 10.74
CA ASP A 67 -40.15 11.42 10.55
C ASP A 67 -40.52 12.11 9.22
N ALA A 68 -39.84 13.19 8.85
CA ALA A 68 -40.03 13.87 7.57
C ALA A 68 -39.66 13.00 6.36
N THR A 69 -38.69 12.09 6.52
CA THR A 69 -38.29 11.13 5.48
C THR A 69 -39.27 9.95 5.42
N ARG A 70 -39.80 9.53 6.57
CA ARG A 70 -40.80 8.45 6.71
C ARG A 70 -42.17 8.84 6.16
N GLN A 71 -42.55 10.12 6.27
CA GLN A 71 -43.83 10.64 5.80
C GLN A 71 -43.83 11.05 4.31
N GLN A 72 -42.66 11.09 3.67
CA GLN A 72 -42.59 11.29 2.23
C GLN A 72 -42.94 9.97 1.53
N PRO A 73 -44.10 9.85 0.85
CA PRO A 73 -44.27 8.75 -0.08
C PRO A 73 -43.12 8.84 -1.08
N ALA A 74 -42.54 7.69 -1.46
CA ALA A 74 -41.52 7.59 -2.49
C ALA A 74 -42.09 8.10 -3.82
N ALA A 75 -42.16 9.42 -3.98
CA ALA A 75 -42.74 10.12 -5.09
C ALA A 75 -41.62 10.90 -5.76
N VAL A 76 -41.26 10.35 -6.92
CA VAL A 76 -40.56 11.01 -8.03
C VAL A 76 -39.08 11.23 -7.80
N GLY A 77 -38.27 10.56 -8.63
CA GLY A 77 -36.84 10.75 -8.71
C GLY A 77 -36.52 12.23 -8.74
N ARG A 78 -35.69 12.68 -7.79
CA ARG A 78 -35.08 14.00 -7.87
C ARG A 78 -34.34 14.06 -9.20
N GLU A 79 -34.92 14.79 -10.14
CA GLU A 79 -34.23 15.19 -11.35
C GLU A 79 -32.97 15.94 -10.91
N PHE A 80 -31.81 15.40 -11.31
CA PHE A 80 -30.53 16.01 -11.01
C PHE A 80 -30.50 17.39 -11.68
N VAL A 81 -30.69 18.44 -10.90
CA VAL A 81 -30.45 19.82 -11.35
C VAL A 81 -28.96 20.07 -11.17
N PRO A 82 -28.15 20.13 -12.24
CA PRO A 82 -26.74 20.46 -12.10
C PRO A 82 -26.62 21.88 -11.51
N ALA A 83 -25.96 21.99 -10.36
CA ALA A 83 -25.61 23.29 -9.81
C ALA A 83 -24.57 23.96 -10.73
N SER A 84 -25.00 24.93 -11.55
CA SER A 84 -24.11 25.76 -12.37
C SER A 84 -23.69 26.99 -11.60
N SER A 85 -22.63 26.87 -10.79
CA SER A 85 -21.95 28.05 -10.25
C SER A 85 -21.02 28.65 -11.32
N PRO A 86 -20.85 29.99 -11.39
CA PRO A 86 -19.87 30.61 -12.31
C PRO A 86 -18.41 30.19 -12.02
N SER A 87 -18.14 29.64 -10.83
CA SER A 87 -16.88 28.96 -10.50
C SER A 87 -16.73 27.58 -11.15
N ALA A 88 -17.83 26.90 -11.50
CA ALA A 88 -17.79 25.64 -12.26
C ALA A 88 -17.44 25.88 -13.74
N THR A 89 -17.61 27.10 -14.24
CA THR A 89 -17.14 27.54 -15.57
C THR A 89 -15.72 28.13 -15.54
N ALA A 90 -15.08 28.25 -14.38
CA ALA A 90 -13.68 28.69 -14.31
C ALA A 90 -12.76 27.58 -14.85
N ASP A 91 -12.34 27.77 -16.11
CA ASP A 91 -11.33 27.02 -16.87
C ASP A 91 -11.10 25.57 -16.45
N ALA A 92 -12.01 24.70 -16.87
CA ALA A 92 -11.81 23.24 -16.86
C ALA A 92 -10.46 22.83 -17.50
N LEU A 93 -9.92 23.67 -18.40
CA LEU A 93 -8.60 23.52 -18.99
C LEU A 93 -7.46 23.80 -17.99
N GLY A 94 -7.55 24.87 -17.19
CA GLY A 94 -6.52 25.26 -16.22
C GLY A 94 -6.33 24.20 -15.13
N GLY A 95 -7.42 23.64 -14.61
CA GLY A 95 -7.37 22.54 -13.65
C GLY A 95 -6.72 21.27 -14.23
N ARG A 96 -7.02 20.93 -15.49
CA ARG A 96 -6.42 19.77 -16.18
C ARG A 96 -4.93 19.95 -16.41
N LEU A 97 -4.50 21.15 -16.85
CA LEU A 97 -3.09 21.46 -17.08
C LEU A 97 -2.30 21.50 -15.77
N ALA A 98 -2.85 22.11 -14.72
CA ALA A 98 -2.22 22.14 -13.40
C ALA A 98 -2.10 20.72 -12.82
N GLY A 99 -3.15 19.90 -12.93
CA GLY A 99 -3.11 18.50 -12.51
C GLY A 99 -2.09 17.66 -13.28
N ALA A 100 -2.03 17.82 -14.61
CA ALA A 100 -1.02 17.14 -15.44
C ALA A 100 0.41 17.58 -15.09
N ALA A 101 0.63 18.88 -14.84
CA ALA A 101 1.92 19.40 -14.40
C ALA A 101 2.34 18.85 -13.03
N LEU A 102 1.42 18.78 -12.06
CA LEU A 102 1.70 18.23 -10.73
C LEU A 102 2.02 16.73 -10.80
N CYS A 103 1.28 15.98 -11.62
CA CYS A 103 1.45 14.54 -11.76
C CYS A 103 2.79 14.21 -12.46
N THR A 104 3.13 14.94 -13.52
CA THR A 104 4.42 14.78 -14.22
C THR A 104 5.59 15.22 -13.35
N PHE A 105 5.47 16.34 -12.63
CA PHE A 105 6.50 16.80 -11.70
C PHE A 105 6.69 15.82 -10.54
N GLY A 106 5.61 15.43 -9.87
CA GLY A 106 5.65 14.46 -8.77
C GLY A 106 6.21 13.10 -9.20
N GLY A 107 5.78 12.59 -10.35
CA GLY A 107 6.32 11.36 -10.94
C GLY A 107 7.81 11.47 -11.24
N THR A 108 8.27 12.58 -11.79
CA THR A 108 9.68 12.82 -12.11
C THR A 108 10.54 12.90 -10.84
N VAL A 109 10.07 13.58 -9.80
CA VAL A 109 10.74 13.66 -8.49
C VAL A 109 10.81 12.29 -7.83
N LEU A 110 9.73 11.50 -7.88
CA LEU A 110 9.72 10.14 -7.34
C LEU A 110 10.72 9.23 -8.06
N LEU A 111 10.75 9.27 -9.40
CA LEU A 111 11.73 8.51 -10.19
C LEU A 111 13.17 8.94 -9.90
N LEU A 112 13.42 10.24 -9.72
CA LEU A 112 14.74 10.75 -9.32
C LEU A 112 15.14 10.23 -7.94
N LEU A 113 14.24 10.26 -6.95
CA LEU A 113 14.50 9.73 -5.61
C LEU A 113 14.83 8.24 -5.65
N VAL A 114 14.06 7.45 -6.40
CA VAL A 114 14.33 6.01 -6.59
C VAL A 114 15.70 5.79 -7.23
N ARG A 115 16.02 6.55 -8.29
CA ARG A 115 17.31 6.43 -8.98
C ARG A 115 18.48 6.82 -8.09
N VAL A 116 18.35 7.91 -7.32
CA VAL A 116 19.38 8.35 -6.37
C VAL A 116 19.58 7.31 -5.27
N HIS A 117 18.51 6.74 -4.71
CA HIS A 117 18.60 5.70 -3.70
C HIS A 117 19.30 4.43 -4.23
N TYR A 118 18.97 4.04 -5.47
CA TYR A 118 19.63 2.92 -6.14
C TYR A 118 21.13 3.18 -6.36
N VAL A 119 21.51 4.39 -6.76
CA VAL A 119 22.93 4.76 -6.93
C VAL A 119 23.67 4.72 -5.60
N ILE A 120 23.09 5.26 -4.52
CA ILE A 120 23.72 5.30 -3.19
C ILE A 120 23.92 3.89 -2.63
N PHE A 121 22.95 2.99 -2.81
CA PHE A 121 23.00 1.64 -2.21
C PHE A 121 23.71 0.61 -3.09
N LEU A 122 23.41 0.58 -4.39
CA LEU A 122 23.93 -0.48 -5.26
C LEU A 122 25.37 -0.23 -5.69
N TRP A 123 25.79 1.02 -5.88
CA TRP A 123 27.14 1.31 -6.36
C TRP A 123 28.24 0.86 -5.40
N PRO A 124 28.15 1.12 -4.07
CA PRO A 124 29.10 0.57 -3.11
C PRO A 124 29.10 -0.96 -3.05
N LEU A 125 27.92 -1.59 -3.19
CA LEU A 125 27.80 -3.05 -3.21
C LEU A 125 28.46 -3.65 -4.45
N ALA A 126 28.28 -3.02 -5.62
CA ALA A 126 28.95 -3.40 -6.85
C ALA A 126 30.47 -3.22 -6.75
N MET A 127 30.93 -2.10 -6.19
CA MET A 127 32.35 -1.86 -5.92
C MET A 127 32.94 -2.90 -4.97
N LEU A 128 32.21 -3.26 -3.91
CA LEU A 128 32.59 -4.32 -2.98
C LEU A 128 32.70 -5.67 -3.69
N GLY A 129 31.72 -6.02 -4.54
CA GLY A 129 31.76 -7.25 -5.33
C GLY A 129 32.97 -7.31 -6.25
N LEU A 130 33.28 -6.22 -6.95
CA LEU A 130 34.48 -6.13 -7.80
C LEU A 130 35.77 -6.24 -6.98
N ALA A 131 35.84 -5.60 -5.81
CA ALA A 131 36.98 -5.70 -4.91
C ALA A 131 37.20 -7.13 -4.40
N VAL A 132 36.14 -7.83 -4.00
CA VAL A 132 36.20 -9.23 -3.56
C VAL A 132 36.65 -10.15 -4.69
N MET A 133 36.11 -9.99 -5.89
CA MET A 133 36.53 -10.77 -7.06
C MET A 133 38.01 -10.52 -7.41
N GLY A 134 38.44 -9.25 -7.43
CA GLY A 134 39.83 -8.88 -7.69
C GLY A 134 40.78 -9.44 -6.63
N PHE A 135 40.40 -9.37 -5.35
CA PHE A 135 41.16 -9.96 -4.25
C PHE A 135 41.27 -11.49 -4.39
N GLY A 136 40.19 -12.18 -4.77
CA GLY A 136 40.20 -13.61 -5.02
C GLY A 136 41.15 -14.02 -6.15
N VAL A 137 41.14 -13.29 -7.26
CA VAL A 137 42.08 -13.50 -8.38
C VAL A 137 43.52 -13.27 -7.93
N TRP A 138 43.78 -12.19 -7.17
CA TRP A 138 45.09 -11.89 -6.64
C TRP A 138 45.61 -12.97 -5.68
N MET A 139 44.76 -13.42 -4.75
CA MET A 139 45.09 -14.52 -3.82
C MET A 139 45.37 -15.83 -4.56
N ALA A 140 44.55 -16.19 -5.54
CA ALA A 140 44.76 -17.39 -6.36
C ALA A 140 46.10 -17.32 -7.11
N HIS A 141 46.40 -16.17 -7.73
CA HIS A 141 47.67 -15.95 -8.40
C HIS A 141 48.86 -16.02 -7.43
N ALA A 142 48.75 -15.41 -6.25
CA ALA A 142 49.78 -15.47 -5.21
C ALA A 142 50.02 -16.89 -4.70
N ALA A 143 48.96 -17.69 -4.52
CA ALA A 143 49.07 -19.10 -4.14
C ALA A 143 49.76 -19.94 -5.22
N LEU A 144 49.43 -19.72 -6.50
CA LEU A 144 50.10 -20.32 -7.65
C LEU A 144 51.59 -19.93 -7.71
N ALA A 145 51.92 -18.66 -7.45
CA ALA A 145 53.29 -18.18 -7.42
C ALA A 145 54.09 -18.78 -6.26
N TYR A 146 53.49 -18.87 -5.07
CA TYR A 146 54.10 -19.48 -3.90
C TYR A 146 54.35 -20.98 -4.10
N ALA A 147 53.35 -21.72 -4.61
CA ALA A 147 53.50 -23.14 -4.92
C ALA A 147 54.65 -23.40 -5.91
N ARG A 148 54.87 -22.49 -6.87
CA ARG A 148 56.00 -22.58 -7.81
C ARG A 148 57.36 -22.36 -7.16
N ALA A 149 57.44 -21.48 -6.17
CA ALA A 149 58.68 -21.18 -5.46
C ALA A 149 59.20 -22.39 -4.66
N GLY A 150 58.33 -23.34 -4.30
CA GLY A 150 58.69 -24.58 -3.61
C GLY A 150 59.35 -25.66 -4.48
N PHE A 151 59.34 -25.54 -5.82
CA PHE A 151 59.93 -26.55 -6.70
C PHE A 151 61.41 -26.25 -7.02
N ALA A 152 62.22 -27.32 -7.08
CA ALA A 152 63.61 -27.23 -7.49
C ALA A 152 63.75 -26.64 -8.91
N PRO A 153 64.83 -25.87 -9.20
CA PRO A 153 65.00 -25.17 -10.46
C PRO A 153 65.03 -26.08 -11.71
N THR A 154 65.32 -27.37 -11.54
CA THR A 154 65.38 -28.39 -12.60
C THR A 154 64.05 -29.15 -12.80
N HIS A 155 63.04 -28.90 -11.96
CA HIS A 155 61.78 -29.64 -11.99
C HIS A 155 60.90 -29.27 -13.20
N LEU A 156 60.30 -30.27 -13.86
CA LEU A 156 59.43 -30.10 -15.04
C LEU A 156 58.25 -29.14 -14.79
N ALA A 157 57.71 -29.09 -13.57
CA ALA A 157 56.62 -28.18 -13.24
C ALA A 157 57.01 -26.69 -13.36
N ARG A 158 58.31 -26.37 -13.24
CA ARG A 158 58.81 -25.01 -13.43
C ARG A 158 58.91 -24.64 -14.92
N ARG A 159 59.10 -25.63 -15.80
CA ARG A 159 59.05 -25.47 -17.27
C ARG A 159 57.63 -25.23 -17.78
N THR A 160 56.62 -25.81 -17.13
CA THR A 160 55.20 -25.62 -17.50
C THR A 160 54.53 -24.45 -16.78
N ALA A 161 55.25 -23.72 -15.93
CA ALA A 161 54.74 -22.58 -15.18
C ALA A 161 54.15 -21.49 -16.09
N TRP A 162 54.80 -21.20 -17.22
CA TRP A 162 54.28 -20.24 -18.19
C TRP A 162 52.93 -20.68 -18.77
N ALA A 163 52.77 -21.97 -19.10
CA ALA A 163 51.51 -22.52 -19.61
C ALA A 163 50.39 -22.49 -18.55
N GLN A 164 50.71 -22.67 -17.27
CA GLN A 164 49.75 -22.54 -16.18
C GLN A 164 49.31 -21.09 -15.95
N GLU A 165 50.21 -20.12 -16.13
CA GLU A 165 49.89 -18.69 -16.04
C GLU A 165 48.99 -18.24 -17.19
N THR A 166 49.31 -18.63 -18.42
CA THR A 166 48.50 -18.30 -19.59
C THR A 166 47.11 -18.94 -19.49
N ALA A 167 47.02 -20.19 -19.03
CA ALA A 167 45.74 -20.86 -18.78
C ALA A 167 44.91 -20.12 -17.71
N PHE A 168 45.52 -19.72 -16.59
CA PHE A 168 44.85 -18.97 -15.53
C PHE A 168 44.28 -17.64 -16.05
N TRP A 169 45.10 -16.81 -16.71
CA TRP A 169 44.65 -15.52 -17.24
C TRP A 169 43.62 -15.67 -18.38
N SER A 170 43.70 -16.74 -19.18
CA SER A 170 42.70 -17.02 -20.20
C SER A 170 41.32 -17.33 -19.61
N VAL A 171 41.26 -18.07 -18.50
CA VAL A 171 40.00 -18.34 -17.79
C VAL A 171 39.42 -17.07 -17.18
N VAL A 172 40.26 -16.25 -16.54
CA VAL A 172 39.83 -14.97 -15.95
C VAL A 172 39.33 -14.01 -17.03
N ALA A 173 40.07 -13.86 -18.13
CA ALA A 173 39.68 -13.02 -19.26
C ALA A 173 38.42 -13.53 -19.95
N GLY A 174 38.28 -14.85 -20.12
CA GLY A 174 37.08 -15.48 -20.66
C GLY A 174 35.85 -15.25 -19.78
N GLY A 175 35.99 -15.32 -18.46
CA GLY A 175 34.91 -15.01 -17.50
C GLY A 175 34.47 -13.55 -17.56
N LEU A 176 35.43 -12.61 -17.60
CA LEU A 176 35.15 -11.18 -17.76
C LEU A 176 34.50 -10.88 -19.11
N TYR A 177 34.97 -11.50 -20.20
CA TYR A 177 34.41 -11.34 -21.54
C TYR A 177 33.00 -11.94 -21.66
N GLY A 178 32.74 -13.07 -21.01
CA GLY A 178 31.41 -13.66 -20.92
C GLY A 178 30.43 -12.76 -20.18
N LEU A 179 30.85 -12.17 -19.05
CA LEU A 179 30.05 -11.18 -18.32
C LEU A 179 29.82 -9.91 -19.16
N TYR A 180 30.84 -9.44 -19.88
CA TYR A 180 30.72 -8.31 -20.80
C TYR A 180 29.69 -8.58 -21.90
N LEU A 181 29.79 -9.73 -22.59
CA LEU A 181 28.82 -10.11 -23.60
C LEU A 181 27.41 -10.14 -23.02
N LEU A 182 27.22 -10.79 -21.87
CA LEU A 182 25.92 -10.91 -21.22
C LEU A 182 25.32 -9.53 -20.88
N LEU A 183 26.14 -8.61 -20.36
CA LEU A 183 25.74 -7.21 -20.07
C LEU A 183 25.46 -6.38 -21.33
N THR A 184 26.03 -6.73 -22.48
CA THR A 184 25.88 -5.97 -23.73
C THR A 184 24.76 -6.54 -24.62
N THR A 185 24.39 -7.82 -24.43
CA THR A 185 23.32 -8.50 -25.17
C THR A 185 21.95 -8.43 -24.50
N LEU A 186 21.90 -8.05 -23.22
CA LEU A 186 20.68 -7.79 -22.44
C LEU A 186 20.27 -6.31 -22.56
#